data_AF-A0A519Q7J6-F1
#
_entry.id   AF-A0A519Q7J6-F1
#
_cell.length_a   1.000
_cell.length_b   1.000
_cell.length_c   1.000
_cell.angle_alpha   90.00
_cell.angle_beta   90.00
_cell.angle_gamma   90.00
#
_symmetry.space_group_name_H-M   'P 1'
#
loop_
_entity.id
_entity.type
_entity.pdbx_description
1 polymer ?
#
loop_
_entity_poly.entity_id
_entity_poly.type
_entity_poly.pdbx_seq_one_letter_code
_entity_poly.pdbx_strand_id
1 'polypeptide(L)'
;MALFKAKPAPPPTATESPKRPAICLALQGGGAHGAFQWGVLDRLLEDDRLDIRAVTAASAGAMNAAALVSGLENGGAEGGREALDKLWREVNRSGGRNVFGDSAIWSAASGPATSGCPSASRARRRRS
;
A
#
# COMPACT_ATOMS: atom_id res chain seq x y z
N MET A 1 -63.12 23.62 -7.31
CA MET A 1 -61.73 23.80 -7.78
C MET A 1 -60.84 23.81 -6.53
N ALA A 2 -59.79 23.02 -6.36
CA ALA A 2 -59.12 22.04 -7.20
C ALA A 2 -58.72 20.82 -6.33
N LEU A 3 -58.96 19.61 -6.83
CA LEU A 3 -58.43 18.37 -6.26
C LEU A 3 -56.95 18.26 -6.67
N PHE A 4 -56.04 18.29 -5.70
CA PHE A 4 -54.65 17.92 -5.95
C PHE A 4 -54.56 16.40 -6.10
N LYS A 5 -54.53 15.94 -7.36
CA LYS A 5 -54.27 14.56 -7.72
C LYS A 5 -52.79 14.27 -7.48
N ALA A 6 -52.46 13.37 -6.56
CA ALA A 6 -51.09 12.93 -6.32
C ALA A 6 -50.49 12.34 -7.60
N LYS A 7 -49.25 12.76 -7.91
CA LYS A 7 -48.43 12.18 -8.99
C LYS A 7 -47.98 10.78 -8.52
N PRO A 8 -48.31 9.68 -9.24
CA PRO A 8 -47.85 8.36 -8.85
C PRO A 8 -46.32 8.30 -8.95
N ALA A 9 -45.70 7.64 -7.96
CA ALA A 9 -44.27 7.38 -7.97
C ALA A 9 -43.91 6.60 -9.24
N PRO A 10 -42.77 6.91 -9.89
CA PRO A 10 -42.29 6.08 -10.98
C PRO A 10 -42.12 4.64 -10.48
N PRO A 11 -42.39 3.63 -11.33
CA PRO A 11 -42.15 2.23 -10.97
C PRO A 11 -40.68 2.08 -10.53
N PRO A 12 -40.37 1.19 -9.57
CA PRO A 12 -38.99 0.96 -9.17
C PRO A 12 -38.18 0.56 -10.40
N THR A 13 -37.40 1.50 -10.91
CA THR A 13 -36.45 1.27 -12.00
C THR A 13 -35.37 0.36 -11.45
N ALA A 14 -35.23 -0.81 -12.09
CA ALA A 14 -34.10 -1.73 -12.09
C ALA A 14 -33.33 -1.86 -10.77
N THR A 15 -33.43 -3.05 -10.15
CA THR A 15 -32.56 -3.58 -9.10
C THR A 15 -31.15 -2.99 -9.18
N GLU A 16 -30.87 -2.01 -8.32
CA GLU A 16 -29.53 -1.44 -8.17
C GLU A 16 -28.62 -2.59 -7.77
N SER A 17 -27.62 -2.92 -8.59
CA SER A 17 -26.62 -3.91 -8.21
C SER A 17 -26.07 -3.52 -6.84
N PRO A 18 -25.95 -4.44 -5.88
CA PRO A 18 -25.51 -4.09 -4.54
C PRO A 18 -24.18 -3.35 -4.64
N LYS A 19 -24.20 -2.09 -4.19
CA LYS A 19 -23.06 -1.19 -4.30
C LYS A 19 -21.91 -1.78 -3.49
N ARG A 20 -20.76 -1.97 -4.13
CA ARG A 20 -19.56 -2.49 -3.48
C ARG A 20 -19.21 -1.62 -2.26
N PRO A 21 -18.90 -2.20 -1.09
CA PRO A 21 -18.51 -1.43 0.07
C PRO A 21 -17.32 -0.52 -0.26
N ALA A 22 -17.51 0.78 -0.03
CA ALA A 22 -16.47 1.77 -0.20
C ALA A 22 -15.50 1.73 0.98
N ILE A 23 -14.20 1.65 0.70
CA ILE A 23 -13.15 1.60 1.72
C ILE A 23 -12.05 2.62 1.46
N CYS A 24 -11.35 3.00 2.52
CA CYS A 24 -10.09 3.75 2.47
C CYS A 24 -8.97 2.83 2.93
N LEU A 25 -7.86 2.81 2.19
CA LEU A 25 -6.69 2.00 2.53
C LEU A 25 -5.63 2.86 3.22
N ALA A 26 -5.03 2.29 4.28
CA ALA A 26 -3.84 2.85 4.92
C ALA A 26 -2.68 1.86 4.74
N LEU A 27 -1.67 2.26 3.97
CA LEU A 27 -0.56 1.42 3.56
C LEU A 27 0.69 1.75 4.37
N GLN A 28 1.10 0.80 5.21
CA GLN A 28 2.25 0.95 6.09
C GLN A 28 3.56 1.00 5.27
N GLY A 29 4.55 1.74 5.78
CA GLY A 29 5.94 1.60 5.31
C GLY A 29 6.61 0.33 5.86
N GLY A 30 7.71 -0.11 5.25
CA GLY A 30 8.45 -1.26 5.79
C GLY A 30 9.38 -2.00 4.84
N GLY A 31 10.03 -1.31 3.88
CA GLY A 31 11.00 -1.93 2.96
C GLY A 31 10.43 -3.16 2.24
N ALA A 32 11.07 -4.32 2.42
CA ALA A 32 10.66 -5.59 1.82
C ALA A 32 9.24 -6.05 2.20
N HIS A 33 8.69 -5.61 3.35
CA HIS A 33 7.28 -5.87 3.69
C HIS A 33 6.30 -5.25 2.67
N GLY A 34 6.73 -4.28 1.87
CA GLY A 34 5.96 -3.76 0.75
C GLY A 34 5.60 -4.82 -0.29
N ALA A 35 6.43 -5.87 -0.47
CA ALA A 35 6.15 -6.95 -1.43
C ALA A 35 4.98 -7.82 -0.95
N PHE A 36 4.90 -8.07 0.36
CA PHE A 36 3.74 -8.73 0.95
C PHE A 36 2.48 -7.86 0.77
N GLN A 37 2.60 -6.56 1.02
CA GLN A 37 1.49 -5.63 0.81
C GLN A 37 1.02 -5.61 -0.64
N TRP A 38 1.92 -5.77 -1.63
CA TRP A 38 1.54 -5.95 -3.03
C TRP A 38 0.67 -7.19 -3.23
N GLY A 39 1.07 -8.36 -2.72
CA GLY A 39 0.25 -9.58 -2.83
C GLY A 39 -1.15 -9.42 -2.23
N VAL A 40 -1.27 -8.68 -1.12
CA VAL A 40 -2.58 -8.35 -0.54
C VAL A 40 -3.40 -7.46 -1.47
N LEU A 41 -2.79 -6.40 -2.02
CA LEU A 41 -3.48 -5.49 -2.94
C LEU A 41 -3.90 -6.20 -4.24
N ASP A 42 -3.05 -7.05 -4.80
CA ASP A 42 -3.38 -7.85 -5.99
C ASP A 42 -4.62 -8.71 -5.74
N ARG A 43 -4.64 -9.43 -4.61
CA ARG A 43 -5.78 -10.28 -4.25
C ARG A 43 -7.05 -9.49 -3.97
N LEU A 44 -6.95 -8.29 -3.38
CA LEU A 44 -8.10 -7.41 -3.15
C LEU A 44 -8.70 -6.89 -4.46
N LEU A 45 -7.86 -6.56 -5.44
CA LEU A 45 -8.30 -6.14 -6.78
C LEU A 45 -8.94 -7.30 -7.55
N GLU A 46 -8.34 -8.50 -7.48
CA GLU A 46 -8.88 -9.71 -8.07
C GLU A 46 -10.26 -10.10 -7.48
N ASP A 47 -10.45 -9.90 -6.17
CA ASP A 47 -11.73 -10.23 -5.50
C ASP A 47 -12.89 -9.36 -6.03
N ASP A 48 -12.60 -8.16 -6.52
CA ASP A 48 -13.52 -7.11 -7.00
C ASP A 48 -14.66 -6.73 -6.03
N ARG A 49 -14.70 -7.27 -4.81
CA ARG A 49 -15.80 -7.07 -3.86
C ARG A 49 -15.78 -5.71 -3.15
N LEU A 50 -14.70 -4.95 -3.28
CA LEU A 50 -14.50 -3.68 -2.57
C LEU A 50 -14.29 -2.53 -3.56
N ASP A 51 -14.67 -1.33 -3.15
CA ASP A 51 -14.49 -0.09 -3.92
C ASP A 51 -13.49 0.81 -3.18
N ILE A 52 -12.25 0.88 -3.69
CA ILE A 52 -11.16 1.65 -3.07
C ILE A 52 -11.34 3.14 -3.42
N ARG A 53 -11.69 3.96 -2.42
CA ARG A 53 -11.99 5.39 -2.61
C ARG A 53 -10.83 6.31 -2.29
N ALA A 54 -9.95 5.91 -1.39
CA ALA A 54 -8.79 6.70 -1.00
C ALA A 54 -7.68 5.80 -0.48
N VAL A 55 -6.44 6.28 -0.61
CA VAL A 55 -5.25 5.60 -0.11
C VAL A 55 -4.38 6.62 0.63
N THR A 56 -4.01 6.28 1.86
CA THR A 56 -2.96 6.98 2.63
C THR A 56 -1.78 6.04 2.77
N ALA A 57 -0.55 6.56 2.73
CA ALA A 57 0.62 5.69 2.65
C ALA A 57 1.93 6.37 3.05
N ALA A 58 2.93 5.57 3.43
CA ALA A 58 4.29 6.03 3.71
C ALA A 58 5.36 5.07 3.17
N SER A 59 6.51 5.60 2.73
CA SER A 59 7.68 4.82 2.28
C SER A 59 7.33 3.75 1.23
N ALA A 60 7.63 2.47 1.48
CA ALA A 60 7.27 1.36 0.59
C ALA A 60 5.76 1.32 0.26
N GLY A 61 4.91 1.61 1.25
CA GLY A 61 3.48 1.73 1.05
C GLY A 61 3.11 2.85 0.07
N ALA A 62 3.86 3.96 0.04
CA ALA A 62 3.60 5.09 -0.86
C ALA A 62 3.89 4.74 -2.32
N MET A 63 4.92 3.92 -2.59
CA MET A 63 5.18 3.44 -3.95
C MET A 63 4.08 2.47 -4.42
N ASN A 64 3.63 1.57 -3.53
CA ASN A 64 2.47 0.72 -3.82
C ASN A 64 1.21 1.56 -4.07
N ALA A 65 0.95 2.60 -3.27
CA ALA A 65 -0.18 3.50 -3.48
C ALA A 65 -0.13 4.20 -4.85
N ALA A 66 1.05 4.72 -5.22
CA ALA A 66 1.25 5.41 -6.49
C ALA A 66 1.04 4.46 -7.68
N ALA A 67 1.61 3.25 -7.64
CA ALA A 67 1.40 2.24 -8.68
C ALA A 67 -0.07 1.80 -8.76
N LEU A 68 -0.70 1.52 -7.61
CA LEU A 68 -2.11 1.13 -7.52
C LEU A 68 -3.02 2.19 -8.14
N VAL A 69 -2.94 3.44 -7.69
CA VAL A 69 -3.83 4.52 -8.16
C VAL A 69 -3.57 4.80 -9.64
N SER A 70 -2.31 4.87 -10.08
CA SER A 70 -2.01 5.05 -11.50
C SER A 70 -2.54 3.91 -12.36
N GLY A 71 -2.47 2.66 -11.89
CA GLY A 71 -3.00 1.51 -12.60
C GLY A 71 -4.52 1.49 -12.66
N LEU A 72 -5.18 1.82 -11.55
CA LEU A 72 -6.64 1.95 -11.47
C LEU A 72 -7.18 2.99 -12.46
N GLU A 73 -6.53 4.16 -12.56
CA GLU A 73 -6.92 5.21 -13.52
C GLU A 73 -6.73 4.77 -14.98
N ASN A 74 -5.73 3.94 -15.27
CA ASN A 74 -5.40 3.53 -16.64
C ASN A 74 -6.18 2.30 -17.13
N GLY A 75 -6.58 1.41 -16.23
CA GLY A 75 -7.14 0.10 -16.61
C GLY A 75 -8.02 -0.56 -15.55
N GLY A 76 -8.54 0.20 -14.58
CA GLY A 76 -9.34 -0.34 -13.49
C GLY A 76 -8.56 -1.37 -12.66
N ALA A 77 -9.26 -2.38 -12.13
CA ALA A 77 -8.66 -3.38 -11.25
C ALA A 77 -7.45 -4.09 -11.89
N GLU A 78 -7.56 -4.52 -13.15
CA GLU A 78 -6.46 -5.18 -13.86
C GLU A 78 -5.28 -4.22 -14.08
N GLY A 79 -5.53 -2.97 -14.45
CA GLY A 79 -4.46 -1.96 -14.57
C GLY A 79 -3.73 -1.73 -13.24
N GLY A 80 -4.46 -1.75 -12.12
CA GLY A 80 -3.88 -1.70 -10.77
C GLY A 80 -2.94 -2.87 -10.48
N ARG A 81 -3.36 -4.08 -10.84
CA ARG A 81 -2.56 -5.32 -10.68
C ARG A 81 -1.31 -5.31 -11.54
N GLU A 82 -1.44 -4.96 -12.82
CA GLU A 82 -0.33 -4.83 -13.77
C GLU A 82 0.71 -3.81 -13.30
N ALA A 83 0.27 -2.65 -12.81
CA ALA A 83 1.16 -1.60 -12.33
C ALA A 83 1.95 -2.04 -11.08
N LEU A 84 1.29 -2.74 -10.16
CA LEU A 84 1.94 -3.29 -8.97
C LEU A 84 2.93 -4.41 -9.34
N ASP A 85 2.56 -5.35 -10.22
CA ASP A 85 3.46 -6.39 -10.72
C ASP A 85 4.70 -5.79 -11.40
N LYS A 86 4.50 -4.79 -12.25
CA LYS A 86 5.60 -4.07 -12.90
C LYS A 86 6.57 -3.48 -11.89
N LEU A 87 6.06 -2.75 -10.90
CA LEU A 87 6.87 -2.13 -9.84
C LEU A 87 7.76 -3.18 -9.16
N TRP A 88 7.18 -4.29 -8.68
CA TRP A 88 7.93 -5.29 -7.93
C TRP A 88 8.87 -6.13 -8.78
N ARG A 89 8.54 -6.37 -10.05
CA ARG A 89 9.49 -6.95 -11.01
C ARG A 89 10.68 -6.05 -11.27
N GLU A 90 10.48 -4.74 -11.38
CA GLU A 90 11.56 -3.78 -11.52
C GLU A 90 12.46 -3.76 -10.28
N VAL A 91 11.86 -3.73 -9.08
CA VAL A 91 12.59 -3.83 -7.80
C VAL A 91 13.45 -5.11 -7.76
N ASN A 92 12.89 -6.26 -8.16
CA ASN A 92 13.63 -7.52 -8.19
C ASN A 92 14.79 -7.53 -9.20
N ARG A 93 14.61 -6.91 -10.38
CA ARG A 93 15.63 -6.85 -11.43
C ARG A 93 16.74 -5.84 -11.17
N SER A 94 16.56 -4.92 -10.23
CA SER A 94 17.44 -3.75 -10.08
C SER A 94 18.77 -4.02 -9.37
N GLY A 95 19.02 -5.25 -8.90
CA GLY A 95 20.30 -5.64 -8.29
C GLY A 95 20.67 -4.86 -7.03
N GLY A 96 19.68 -4.28 -6.33
CA GLY A 96 19.88 -3.55 -5.07
C GLY A 96 19.83 -2.03 -5.18
N ARG A 97 19.79 -1.44 -6.38
CA ARG A 97 19.51 0.00 -6.56
C ARG A 97 18.14 0.18 -7.21
N ASN A 98 17.11 0.49 -6.44
CA ASN A 98 15.72 0.61 -6.91
C ASN A 98 15.10 1.94 -6.46
N VAL A 99 13.79 2.07 -6.67
CA VAL A 99 12.96 3.22 -6.24
C VAL A 99 13.00 3.49 -4.73
N PHE A 100 13.43 2.53 -3.92
CA PHE A 100 13.62 2.68 -2.47
C PHE A 100 15.05 3.09 -2.07
N GLY A 101 15.92 3.33 -3.05
CA GLY A 101 17.33 3.68 -2.86
C GLY A 101 18.25 2.47 -3.01
N ASP A 102 19.44 2.59 -2.41
CA ASP A 102 20.39 1.48 -2.34
C ASP A 102 20.00 0.56 -1.17
N SER A 103 19.63 -0.68 -1.47
CA SER A 103 19.23 -1.70 -0.49
C SER A 103 20.29 -1.93 0.59
N ALA A 104 21.57 -1.65 0.32
CA ALA A 104 22.64 -1.73 1.32
C ALA A 104 22.45 -0.70 2.45
N ILE A 105 21.89 0.47 2.16
CA ILE A 105 21.62 1.53 3.15
C ILE A 105 20.54 1.06 4.15
N TRP A 106 19.49 0.43 3.65
CA TRP A 106 18.42 -0.12 4.50
C TRP A 106 18.88 -1.32 5.33
N SER A 107 19.70 -2.21 4.76
CA SER A 107 20.31 -3.31 5.51
C SER A 107 21.23 -2.80 6.62
N ALA A 108 22.02 -1.76 6.36
CA ALA A 108 22.87 -1.13 7.36
C ALA A 108 22.05 -0.45 8.48
N ALA A 109 20.96 0.22 8.15
CA ALA A 109 20.04 0.85 9.11
C ALA A 109 19.23 -0.18 9.93
N SER A 110 19.07 -1.40 9.43
CA SER A 110 18.34 -2.50 10.10
C SER A 110 19.26 -3.44 10.89
N GLY A 111 20.57 -3.18 10.93
CA GLY A 111 21.51 -3.93 11.76
C GLY A 111 21.11 -3.82 13.25
N PRO A 112 21.41 -4.83 14.09
CA PRO A 112 21.06 -4.78 15.50
C PRO A 112 21.68 -3.53 16.13
N ALA A 113 20.89 -2.80 16.92
CA ALA A 113 21.28 -1.60 17.66
C ALA A 113 22.29 -1.89 18.80
N THR A 114 23.20 -2.84 18.62
CA THR A 114 24.13 -3.35 19.64
C THR A 114 25.59 -2.97 19.40
N SER A 115 25.94 -2.31 18.29
CA SER A 115 27.33 -1.89 18.03
C SER A 115 27.74 -0.58 18.72
N GLY A 116 26.95 -0.09 19.68
CA GLY A 116 27.17 1.21 20.35
C GLY A 116 27.36 1.17 21.87
N CYS A 117 27.57 0.01 22.51
CA CYS A 117 27.93 -0.02 23.93
C CYS A 117 29.46 -0.11 24.06
N PRO A 118 30.18 0.98 24.42
CA PRO A 118 31.61 0.87 24.68
C PRO A 118 31.79 -0.06 25.87
N SER A 119 32.52 -1.16 25.67
CA SER A 119 32.84 -2.09 26.75
C SER A 119 33.51 -1.33 27.89
N ALA A 120 32.92 -1.39 29.07
CA ALA A 120 33.48 -0.86 30.30
C ALA A 120 34.74 -1.68 30.67
N SER A 121 35.85 -1.41 30.00
CA SER A 121 37.15 -2.04 30.25
C SER A 121 38.25 -1.00 30.46
N ARG A 122 38.00 -0.02 31.34
CA ARG A 122 39.05 0.89 31.85
C ARG A 122 38.73 1.47 33.23
N ALA A 123 38.75 0.63 34.27
CA ALA A 123 38.77 1.10 35.65
C ALA A 123 39.39 0.09 36.63
N ARG A 124 40.58 -0.45 36.32
CA ARG A 124 41.42 -1.08 37.35
C ARG A 124 42.88 -1.10 36.93
N ARG A 125 43.57 0.02 37.17
CA ARG A 125 45.02 0.10 37.43
C ARG A 125 45.39 1.56 37.68
N ARG A 126 45.24 1.97 38.94
CA ARG A 126 46.03 2.99 39.65
C ARG A 126 45.49 3.06 41.07
N ARG A 127 46.03 2.17 41.92
CA ARG A 127 46.12 2.26 43.39
C ARG A 127 47.02 1.10 43.80
N SER A 128 48.31 1.41 43.85
CA SER A 128 49.26 1.17 44.96
C SER A 128 50.64 1.60 44.47
#